data_AF-A0A856MDF8-F1
#
_entry.id   AF-A0A856MDF8-F1
#
_cell.length_a   1.000
_cell.length_b   1.000
_cell.length_c   1.000
_cell.angle_alpha   90.00
_cell.angle_beta   90.00
_cell.angle_gamma   90.00
#
_symmetry.space_group_name_H-M   'P 1'
#
loop_
_entity.id
_entity.type
_entity.pdbx_description
1 polymer ?
#
loop_
_entity_poly.entity_id
_entity_poly.type
_entity_poly.pdbx_seq_one_letter_code
_entity_poly.pdbx_strand_id
1 'polypeptide(L)'
;MTDFLTNPVLKDFFTSLMAGDLNLMTGFVWFLVATALSMIGGAIGGILLAKEYLGYELAALLGGFFGPAGVIPGIILGLIVLNALKNF
;
A
#
# COMPACT_ATOMS: atom_id res chain seq x y z
N MET A 1 -7.86 -25.66 -11.29
CA MET A 1 -7.77 -24.18 -11.35
C MET A 1 -9.11 -23.49 -11.05
N THR A 2 -10.24 -24.18 -11.07
CA THR A 2 -11.55 -23.66 -10.64
C THR A 2 -11.74 -23.69 -9.12
N ASP A 3 -11.08 -24.60 -8.41
CA ASP A 3 -11.24 -24.78 -6.96
C ASP A 3 -10.82 -23.56 -6.12
N PHE A 4 -9.90 -22.73 -6.64
CA PHE A 4 -9.45 -21.49 -5.98
C PHE A 4 -10.53 -20.40 -5.98
N LEU A 5 -11.39 -20.37 -7.01
CA LEU A 5 -12.49 -19.42 -7.15
C LEU A 5 -13.80 -19.92 -6.54
N THR A 6 -13.89 -21.22 -6.24
CA THR A 6 -15.07 -21.84 -5.59
C THR A 6 -14.94 -21.85 -4.06
N ASN A 7 -13.79 -21.49 -3.50
CA ASN A 7 -13.61 -21.43 -2.06
C ASN A 7 -14.44 -20.26 -1.47
N PRO A 8 -15.43 -20.53 -0.60
CA PRO A 8 -16.30 -19.50 -0.04
C PRO A 8 -15.52 -18.41 0.70
N VAL A 9 -14.44 -18.77 1.39
CA VAL A 9 -13.59 -17.82 2.14
C VAL A 9 -12.90 -16.82 1.20
N LEU A 10 -12.38 -17.30 0.07
CA LEU A 10 -11.74 -16.43 -0.93
C LEU A 10 -12.75 -15.52 -1.61
N LYS A 11 -13.93 -16.05 -1.94
CA LYS A 11 -15.02 -15.27 -2.53
C LYS A 11 -15.47 -14.15 -1.61
N ASP A 12 -15.72 -14.45 -0.33
CA ASP A 12 -16.13 -13.47 0.68
C ASP A 12 -15.05 -12.40 0.91
N PHE A 13 -13.77 -12.79 0.87
CA PHE A 13 -12.65 -11.84 0.95
C PHE A 13 -12.62 -10.87 -0.23
N PHE A 14 -12.70 -11.37 -1.47
CA PHE A 14 -12.72 -10.50 -2.66
C PHE A 14 -13.96 -9.62 -2.72
N THR A 15 -15.12 -10.15 -2.33
CA THR A 15 -16.35 -9.35 -2.20
C THR A 15 -16.19 -8.26 -1.15
N SER A 16 -15.63 -8.56 0.02
CA SER A 16 -15.37 -7.56 1.07
C SER A 16 -14.39 -6.48 0.60
N LEU A 17 -13.34 -6.88 -0.13
CA LEU A 17 -12.34 -5.95 -0.67
C LEU A 17 -12.95 -5.03 -1.73
N MET A 18 -13.80 -5.55 -2.62
CA MET A 18 -14.52 -4.74 -3.62
C MET A 18 -15.62 -3.87 -3.02
N ALA A 19 -16.32 -4.35 -1.99
CA ALA A 19 -17.36 -3.61 -1.29
C ALA A 19 -16.81 -2.46 -0.43
N GLY A 20 -15.49 -2.36 -0.28
CA GLY A 20 -14.85 -1.35 0.57
C GLY A 20 -14.99 -1.65 2.06
N ASP A 21 -15.27 -2.90 2.42
CA ASP A 21 -15.36 -3.30 3.82
C ASP A 21 -13.98 -3.30 4.48
N LEU A 22 -13.83 -2.45 5.49
CA LEU A 22 -12.62 -2.25 6.26
C LEU A 22 -12.54 -3.25 7.42
N ASN A 23 -11.90 -4.39 7.18
CA ASN A 23 -11.55 -5.43 8.15
C ASN A 23 -10.02 -5.57 8.20
N LEU A 24 -9.47 -6.31 9.18
CA LEU A 24 -8.03 -6.55 9.32
C LEU A 24 -7.39 -7.11 8.04
N MET A 25 -8.05 -8.08 7.39
CA MET A 25 -7.56 -8.70 6.15
C MET A 25 -7.52 -7.69 4.98
N THR A 26 -8.60 -6.96 4.75
CA THR A 26 -8.68 -5.98 3.65
C THR A 26 -7.81 -4.76 3.92
N GLY A 27 -7.72 -4.31 5.17
CA GLY A 27 -6.81 -3.25 5.61
C GLY A 27 -5.34 -3.62 5.40
N PHE A 28 -4.95 -4.86 5.67
CA PHE A 28 -3.60 -5.34 5.39
C PHE A 28 -3.27 -5.37 3.88
N VAL A 29 -4.24 -5.72 3.03
CA VAL A 29 -4.08 -5.63 1.57
C VAL A 29 -3.83 -4.18 1.15
N TRP A 30 -4.64 -3.24 1.64
CA TRP A 30 -4.45 -1.82 1.35
C TRP A 30 -3.12 -1.27 1.89
N PHE A 31 -2.67 -1.75 3.05
CA PHE A 31 -1.35 -1.45 3.59
C PHE A 31 -0.22 -1.88 2.63
N LEU A 32 -0.28 -3.11 2.10
CA LEU A 32 0.69 -3.61 1.13
C LEU A 32 0.66 -2.82 -0.17
N VAL A 33 -0.54 -2.54 -0.69
CA VAL A 33 -0.73 -1.74 -1.92
C VAL A 33 -0.15 -0.33 -1.76
N ALA A 34 -0.45 0.34 -0.64
CA ALA A 34 0.07 1.67 -0.34
C ALA A 34 1.60 1.67 -0.22
N THR A 35 2.16 0.66 0.44
CA THR A 35 3.62 0.50 0.56
C THR A 35 4.28 0.30 -0.81
N ALA A 36 3.70 -0.53 -1.68
CA ALA A 36 4.21 -0.77 -3.03
C ALA A 36 4.17 0.50 -3.90
N LEU A 37 3.02 1.19 -3.91
CA LEU A 37 2.87 2.48 -4.61
C LEU A 37 3.85 3.52 -4.08
N SER A 38 4.09 3.53 -2.77
CA SER A 38 5.02 4.44 -2.12
C SER A 38 6.47 4.20 -2.53
N MET A 39 6.90 2.94 -2.68
CA MET A 39 8.24 2.64 -3.21
C MET A 39 8.42 3.19 -4.63
N ILE A 40 7.39 3.07 -5.48
CA ILE A 40 7.45 3.59 -6.85
C ILE A 40 7.50 5.12 -6.84
N GLY A 41 6.59 5.77 -6.11
CA GLY A 41 6.55 7.22 -5.99
C GLY A 41 7.82 7.80 -5.35
N GLY A 42 8.33 7.13 -4.33
CA GLY A 42 9.58 7.48 -3.66
C GLY A 42 10.79 7.35 -4.58
N ALA A 43 10.89 6.27 -5.37
CA ALA A 43 11.96 6.07 -6.33
C ALA A 43 11.96 7.17 -7.41
N ILE A 44 10.78 7.51 -7.95
CA ILE A 44 10.62 8.61 -8.90
C ILE A 44 11.04 9.94 -8.26
N GLY A 45 10.62 10.20 -7.01
CA GLY A 45 11.03 11.39 -6.26
C GLY A 45 12.55 11.46 -6.05
N GLY A 46 13.17 10.35 -5.68
CA GLY A 46 14.62 10.24 -5.50
C GLY A 46 15.39 10.56 -6.79
N ILE A 47 14.96 9.98 -7.91
CA ILE A 47 15.53 10.29 -9.24
C ILE A 47 15.38 11.78 -9.57
N LEU A 48 14.19 12.37 -9.36
CA LEU A 48 13.95 13.78 -9.66
C LEU A 48 14.84 14.71 -8.84
N LEU A 49 15.09 14.39 -7.58
CA LEU A 49 15.82 15.23 -6.64
C LEU A 49 17.34 15.08 -6.72
N ALA A 50 17.84 13.85 -6.89
CA ALA A 50 19.24 13.54 -6.60
C ALA A 50 19.99 12.81 -7.73
N LYS A 51 19.36 12.57 -8.90
CA LYS A 51 20.01 11.83 -10.01
C LYS A 51 21.35 12.41 -10.44
N GLU A 52 21.51 13.74 -10.39
CA GLU A 52 22.71 14.43 -10.89
C GLU A 52 23.91 14.23 -9.97
N TYR A 53 23.66 14.05 -8.68
CA TYR A 53 24.71 13.89 -7.66
C TYR A 53 25.00 12.42 -7.30
N LEU A 54 23.97 11.58 -7.29
CA LEU A 54 24.05 10.18 -6.83
C LEU A 54 24.02 9.17 -7.98
N GLY A 55 23.69 9.61 -9.19
CA GLY A 55 23.36 8.72 -10.30
C GLY A 55 21.94 8.19 -10.20
N TYR A 56 21.45 7.64 -11.33
CA TYR A 56 20.06 7.21 -11.46
C TYR A 56 19.69 6.06 -10.51
N GLU A 57 20.52 5.03 -10.44
CA GLU A 57 20.24 3.79 -9.73
C GLU A 57 20.23 3.98 -8.20
N LEU A 58 21.23 4.69 -7.66
CA LEU A 58 21.31 4.97 -6.23
C LEU A 58 20.20 5.93 -5.78
N ALA A 59 19.88 6.94 -6.60
CA ALA A 59 18.78 7.86 -6.32
C ALA A 59 17.41 7.14 -6.30
N ALA A 60 17.20 6.21 -7.24
CA ALA A 60 16.00 5.38 -7.27
C ALA A 60 15.91 4.44 -6.06
N LEU A 61 17.01 3.80 -5.68
CA LEU A 61 17.06 2.86 -4.56
C LEU A 61 16.78 3.58 -3.23
N LEU A 62 17.46 4.70 -2.97
CA LEU A 62 17.24 5.51 -1.76
C LEU A 62 15.82 6.07 -1.71
N GLY A 63 15.35 6.64 -2.83
CA GLY A 63 13.99 7.16 -2.93
C GLY A 63 12.95 6.07 -2.68
N GLY A 64 13.12 4.89 -3.28
CA GLY A 64 12.20 3.77 -3.10
C GLY A 64 12.22 3.18 -1.70
N PHE A 65 13.40 3.14 -1.06
CA PHE A 65 13.53 2.66 0.32
C PHE A 65 12.92 3.63 1.34
N PHE A 66 13.12 4.95 1.17
CA PHE A 66 12.60 5.96 2.09
C PHE A 66 11.18 6.43 1.75
N GLY A 67 10.67 6.18 0.55
CA GLY A 67 9.28 6.47 0.17
C GLY A 67 8.28 5.92 1.20
N PRO A 68 8.36 4.63 1.56
CA PRO A 68 7.49 4.03 2.57
C PRO A 68 7.62 4.62 3.97
N ALA A 69 8.72 5.29 4.33
CA ALA A 69 8.93 5.80 5.68
C ALA A 69 7.85 6.81 6.11
N GLY A 70 7.37 7.64 5.19
CA GLY A 70 6.24 8.54 5.44
C GLY A 70 4.87 7.89 5.22
N VAL A 71 4.77 6.95 4.28
CA VAL A 71 3.49 6.33 3.90
C VAL A 71 3.03 5.29 4.92
N ILE A 72 3.93 4.51 5.52
CA ILE A 72 3.57 3.48 6.52
C ILE A 72 2.84 4.09 7.73
N PRO A 73 3.34 5.15 8.40
CA PRO A 73 2.58 5.81 9.45
C PRO A 73 1.26 6.41 8.95
N GLY A 74 1.29 7.03 7.76
CA GLY A 74 0.11 7.66 7.17
C GLY A 74 -1.02 6.66 6.88
N ILE A 75 -0.71 5.50 6.31
CA ILE A 75 -1.71 4.47 6.01
C ILE A 75 -2.24 3.83 7.30
N ILE A 76 -1.40 3.62 8.32
CA ILE A 76 -1.85 3.10 9.62
C ILE A 76 -2.85 4.07 10.25
N LEU A 77 -2.51 5.36 10.33
CA LEU A 77 -3.40 6.37 10.86
C LEU A 77 -4.68 6.51 10.02
N GLY A 78 -4.57 6.49 8.69
CA GLY A 78 -5.70 6.58 7.77
C GLY A 78 -6.69 5.42 7.97
N LEU A 79 -6.19 4.18 8.09
CA LEU A 79 -7.03 3.00 8.33
C LEU A 79 -7.71 3.07 9.70
N ILE A 80 -7.01 3.53 10.75
CA ILE A 80 -7.59 3.72 12.09
C ILE A 80 -8.73 4.75 12.04
N VAL A 81 -8.49 5.91 11.41
CA VAL A 81 -9.49 6.99 11.30
C VAL A 81 -10.70 6.54 10.49
N LEU A 82 -10.48 5.86 9.35
CA LEU A 82 -11.58 5.34 8.54
C LEU A 82 -12.40 4.30 9.29
N ASN A 83 -11.75 3.42 10.07
CA ASN A 83 -12.46 2.44 10.90
C ASN A 83 -13.28 3.13 11.99
N ALA A 84 -12.72 4.15 12.66
CA ALA A 84 -13.44 4.92 13.68
C ALA A 84 -14.67 5.64 13.11
N LEU A 85 -14.56 6.26 11.94
CA LEU A 85 -15.66 6.95 11.26
C LEU A 85 -16.77 5.99 10.80
N LYS A 86 -16.42 4.77 10.39
CA LYS A 86 -17.40 3.76 9.98
C LYS A 86 -18.23 3.23 11.15
N ASN A 87 -17.69 3.26 12.36
CA ASN A 87 -18.35 2.75 13.57
C ASN A 87 -19.16 3.81 14.33
N PHE A 88 -19.24 5.05 13.83
CA PHE A 88 -20.04 6.13 14.38
C PHE A 88 -21.40 6.20 13.68
#